data_AF-A0A6A4GUQ2-F1
#
_entry.id   AF-A0A6A4GUQ2-F1
#
_cell.length_a   1.000
_cell.length_b   1.000
_cell.length_c   1.000
_cell.angle_alpha   90.00
_cell.angle_beta   90.00
_cell.angle_gamma   90.00
#
_symmetry.space_group_name_H-M   'P 1'
#
loop_
_entity.id
_entity.type
_entity.pdbx_description
1 polymer ?
#
loop_
_entity_poly.entity_id
_entity_poly.type
_entity_poly.pdbx_seq_one_letter_code
_entity_poly.pdbx_strand_id
1 'polypeptide(L)'
;MCMEVDVAGGNYEPFWVGFPLVDIHRCVAPDILHQLYQGVLKHLIGWVQTVMGEEELDRRICSLPPASGVRHFKNGISALAQVTGTERKHIARILLSCLVGKVESKGIIACWSLLNFIHLAQYPSHDEETLGYLKLELDTWHKYRLFFLQDSVRENFNIPKFHSLLHYIDAIRWLGTTDNYNTELFERLHIDFAKEGWRASNKRDHFPQMVKWLSRQEKIASYDFYRSWLEESQSHEVGNEEEAENEPKEGGGDETFEVVRKKGSQSSGGDNASQAIKGRMMLSKHPAEPKKSLVRILISHAAPGFLAHLKLFLNSLLPHAQQVSKHQALQGTLPFTNLDVWHQYKFAPANLFNDDSDGIREIVKAVPICPKSHGSTL
;
A
#
# COMPACT_ATOMS: atom_id res chain seq x y z
N MET A 1 -38.92 -10.47 -19.83
CA MET A 1 -37.68 -10.48 -20.63
C MET A 1 -36.36 -10.78 -19.90
N CYS A 2 -36.16 -10.54 -18.59
CA CYS A 2 -34.96 -11.05 -17.87
C CYS A 2 -35.23 -12.26 -16.97
N MET A 3 -36.49 -12.49 -16.53
CA MET A 3 -36.92 -13.71 -15.85
C MET A 3 -37.26 -14.87 -16.79
N GLU A 4 -37.54 -14.58 -18.07
CA GLU A 4 -37.87 -15.60 -19.08
C GLU A 4 -36.63 -16.29 -19.68
N VAL A 5 -35.42 -15.82 -19.36
CA VAL A 5 -34.16 -16.26 -19.98
C VAL A 5 -33.14 -16.79 -18.99
N ASP A 6 -33.54 -17.03 -17.72
CA ASP A 6 -32.70 -17.58 -16.66
C ASP A 6 -31.27 -16.95 -16.60
N VAL A 7 -31.21 -15.61 -16.62
CA VAL A 7 -29.94 -14.85 -16.71
C VAL A 7 -29.18 -14.84 -15.37
N ALA A 8 -29.66 -15.53 -14.34
CA ALA A 8 -28.80 -15.97 -13.25
C ALA A 8 -28.06 -17.21 -13.77
N GLY A 9 -27.06 -17.00 -14.64
CA GLY A 9 -26.31 -18.02 -15.38
C GLY A 9 -25.50 -18.99 -14.50
N GLY A 10 -26.16 -19.68 -13.58
CA GLY A 10 -25.65 -20.87 -12.93
C GLY A 10 -25.89 -22.04 -13.89
N ASN A 11 -24.83 -22.51 -14.53
CA ASN A 11 -24.89 -23.81 -15.19
C ASN A 11 -25.20 -24.86 -14.11
N TYR A 12 -26.35 -25.53 -14.22
CA TYR A 12 -26.79 -26.57 -13.26
C TYR A 12 -25.84 -27.79 -13.27
N GLU A 13 -25.01 -27.90 -14.30
CA GLU A 13 -23.87 -28.81 -14.36
C GLU A 13 -22.58 -27.97 -14.36
N PRO A 14 -21.97 -27.74 -13.19
CA PRO A 14 -20.74 -26.98 -13.10
C PRO A 14 -19.63 -27.59 -13.96
N PHE A 15 -18.79 -26.77 -14.60
CA PHE A 15 -17.74 -27.27 -15.52
C PHE A 15 -16.70 -28.20 -14.86
N TRP A 16 -16.62 -28.19 -13.53
CA TRP A 16 -15.73 -29.03 -12.73
C TRP A 16 -16.34 -30.41 -12.39
N VAL A 17 -17.59 -30.67 -12.77
CA VAL A 17 -18.23 -31.98 -12.59
C VAL A 17 -17.42 -33.03 -13.34
N GLY A 18 -16.99 -34.08 -12.63
CA GLY A 18 -16.17 -35.16 -13.18
C GLY A 18 -14.66 -34.97 -13.07
N PHE A 19 -14.18 -33.88 -12.46
CA PHE A 19 -12.74 -33.72 -12.19
C PHE A 19 -12.29 -34.77 -11.15
N PRO A 20 -11.41 -35.73 -11.51
CA PRO A 20 -11.15 -36.91 -10.68
C PRO A 20 -10.29 -36.62 -9.45
N LEU A 21 -9.59 -35.48 -9.41
CA LEU A 21 -8.58 -35.15 -8.41
C LEU A 21 -8.83 -33.83 -7.67
N VAL A 22 -9.92 -33.12 -7.99
CA VAL A 22 -10.20 -31.80 -7.43
C VAL A 22 -11.59 -31.78 -6.80
N ASP A 23 -11.62 -31.62 -5.49
CA ASP A 23 -12.83 -31.26 -4.75
C ASP A 23 -12.91 -29.73 -4.66
N ILE A 24 -13.70 -29.14 -5.54
CA ILE A 24 -13.87 -27.68 -5.61
C ILE A 24 -14.39 -27.08 -4.29
N HIS A 25 -15.08 -27.86 -3.47
CA HIS A 25 -15.59 -27.39 -2.18
C HIS A 25 -14.46 -27.11 -1.20
N ARG A 26 -13.31 -27.77 -1.36
CA ARG A 26 -12.09 -27.51 -0.58
C ARG A 26 -11.32 -26.27 -1.06
N CYS A 27 -11.63 -25.76 -2.26
CA CYS A 27 -11.04 -24.52 -2.76
C CYS A 27 -11.72 -23.27 -2.17
N VAL A 28 -12.87 -23.42 -1.50
CA VAL A 28 -13.57 -22.30 -0.86
C VAL A 28 -12.93 -22.03 0.50
N ALA A 29 -11.94 -21.16 0.50
CA ALA A 29 -11.23 -20.78 1.72
C ALA A 29 -12.13 -19.92 2.66
N PRO A 30 -12.01 -20.08 3.99
CA PRO A 30 -12.61 -19.18 4.95
C PRO A 30 -12.03 -17.76 4.82
N ASP A 31 -12.72 -16.75 5.33
CA ASP A 31 -12.27 -15.37 5.18
C ASP A 31 -12.49 -14.55 6.46
N ILE A 32 -11.40 -14.02 7.01
CA ILE A 32 -11.42 -13.31 8.31
C ILE A 32 -12.27 -12.04 8.21
N LEU A 33 -12.07 -11.22 7.18
CA LEU A 33 -12.75 -9.94 7.10
C LEU A 33 -14.26 -10.10 6.84
N HIS A 34 -14.64 -10.78 5.78
CA HIS A 34 -16.02 -10.87 5.31
C HIS A 34 -16.83 -11.96 5.98
N GLN A 35 -16.21 -13.02 6.50
CA GLN A 35 -16.95 -14.04 7.26
C GLN A 35 -16.95 -13.71 8.75
N LEU A 36 -15.80 -13.50 9.37
CA LEU A 36 -15.75 -13.28 10.82
C LEU A 36 -16.15 -11.86 11.21
N TYR A 37 -15.43 -10.84 10.74
CA TYR A 37 -15.67 -9.46 11.19
C TYR A 37 -16.97 -8.84 10.62
N GLN A 38 -17.19 -8.94 9.31
CA GLN A 38 -18.38 -8.37 8.65
C GLN A 38 -19.58 -9.32 8.64
N GLY A 39 -19.39 -10.60 8.95
CA GLY A 39 -20.45 -11.60 9.06
C GLY A 39 -20.81 -11.91 10.51
N VAL A 40 -20.04 -12.78 11.14
CA VAL A 40 -20.28 -13.31 12.50
C VAL A 40 -20.36 -12.20 13.54
N LEU A 41 -19.34 -11.34 13.64
CA LEU A 41 -19.30 -10.25 14.61
C LEU A 41 -20.39 -9.20 14.33
N LYS A 42 -20.74 -8.97 13.06
CA LYS A 42 -21.87 -8.09 12.70
C LYS A 42 -23.18 -8.58 13.30
N HIS A 43 -23.48 -9.86 13.15
CA HIS A 43 -24.69 -10.45 13.76
C HIS A 43 -24.61 -10.43 15.28
N LEU A 44 -23.46 -10.79 15.85
CA LEU A 44 -23.26 -10.80 17.30
C LEU A 44 -23.54 -9.42 17.94
N ILE A 45 -23.02 -8.34 17.33
CA ILE A 45 -23.27 -6.98 17.81
C ILE A 45 -24.76 -6.64 17.74
N GLY A 46 -25.43 -6.99 16.64
CA GLY A 46 -26.87 -6.78 16.52
C GLY A 46 -27.67 -7.51 17.60
N TRP A 47 -27.32 -8.76 17.89
CA TRP A 47 -27.97 -9.52 18.97
C TRP A 47 -27.71 -8.93 20.35
N VAL A 48 -26.48 -8.48 20.60
CA VAL A 48 -26.14 -7.77 21.84
C VAL A 48 -26.96 -6.48 21.97
N GLN A 49 -27.07 -5.67 20.92
CA GLN A 49 -27.88 -4.45 20.91
C GLN A 49 -29.35 -4.74 21.23
N THR A 50 -29.91 -5.84 20.71
CA THR A 50 -31.27 -6.26 21.07
C THR A 50 -31.38 -6.69 22.54
N VAL A 51 -30.43 -7.49 23.03
CA VAL A 51 -30.47 -8.05 24.39
C VAL A 51 -30.31 -6.96 25.46
N MET A 52 -29.36 -6.04 25.29
CA MET A 52 -29.06 -5.03 26.31
C MET A 52 -29.69 -3.66 26.07
N GLY A 53 -30.16 -3.40 24.85
CA GLY A 53 -30.58 -2.10 24.36
C GLY A 53 -29.43 -1.36 23.67
N GLU A 54 -29.73 -0.78 22.50
CA GLU A 54 -28.78 -0.03 21.69
C GLU A 54 -28.20 1.18 22.44
N GLU A 55 -29.06 1.97 23.09
CA GLU A 55 -28.67 3.12 23.89
C GLU A 55 -27.77 2.75 25.09
N GLU A 56 -28.03 1.59 25.72
CA GLU A 56 -27.24 1.12 26.86
C GLU A 56 -25.86 0.64 26.41
N LEU A 57 -25.78 -0.07 25.28
CA LEU A 57 -24.49 -0.47 24.71
C LEU A 57 -23.65 0.75 24.36
N ASP A 58 -24.24 1.74 23.69
CA ASP A 58 -23.54 2.97 23.31
C ASP A 58 -23.08 3.75 24.53
N ARG A 59 -23.93 3.92 25.54
CA ARG A 59 -23.56 4.60 26.79
C ARG A 59 -22.34 3.95 27.44
N ARG A 60 -22.30 2.62 27.48
CA ARG A 60 -21.17 1.87 28.04
C ARG A 60 -19.91 2.02 27.21
N ILE A 61 -20.03 1.93 25.88
CA ILE A 61 -18.90 2.15 24.97
C ILE A 61 -18.31 3.56 25.14
N CYS A 62 -19.16 4.58 25.25
CA CYS A 62 -18.75 5.96 25.49
C CYS A 62 -18.05 6.14 26.86
N SER A 63 -18.44 5.35 27.86
CA SER A 63 -17.88 5.44 29.22
C SER A 63 -16.52 4.75 29.39
N LEU A 64 -16.06 3.98 28.39
CA LEU A 64 -14.77 3.32 28.47
C LEU A 64 -13.63 4.33 28.48
N PRO A 65 -12.65 4.19 29.40
CA PRO A 65 -11.49 5.07 29.42
C PRO A 65 -10.67 4.90 28.13
N PRO A 66 -10.00 5.96 27.65
CA PRO A 66 -9.06 5.83 26.53
C PRO A 66 -8.00 4.77 26.83
N ALA A 67 -7.78 3.87 25.87
CA ALA A 67 -6.80 2.79 25.97
C ALA A 67 -5.87 2.78 24.74
N SER A 68 -4.61 2.41 24.96
CA SER A 68 -3.63 2.35 23.87
C SER A 68 -4.04 1.31 22.82
N GLY A 69 -3.94 1.66 21.54
CA GLY A 69 -4.27 0.77 20.43
C GLY A 69 -5.78 0.47 20.25
N VAL A 70 -6.67 1.15 20.97
CA VAL A 70 -8.12 0.98 20.86
C VAL A 70 -8.77 2.31 20.51
N ARG A 71 -9.63 2.30 19.49
CA ARG A 71 -10.41 3.49 19.10
C ARG A 71 -11.47 3.77 20.17
N HIS A 72 -11.53 5.02 20.60
CA HIS A 72 -12.59 5.50 21.48
C HIS A 72 -13.78 5.99 20.63
N PHE A 73 -14.97 5.46 20.91
CA PHE A 73 -16.21 5.75 20.18
C PHE A 73 -17.06 6.74 20.99
N LYS A 74 -16.82 8.04 20.80
CA LYS A 74 -17.44 9.13 21.58
C LYS A 74 -18.97 9.18 21.50
N ASN A 75 -19.54 8.69 20.40
CA ASN A 75 -20.98 8.71 20.12
C ASN A 75 -21.56 7.29 20.03
N GLY A 76 -20.89 6.31 20.65
CA GLY A 76 -21.25 4.90 20.51
C GLY A 76 -20.95 4.34 19.13
N ILE A 77 -21.50 3.16 18.84
CA ILE A 77 -21.33 2.44 17.57
C ILE A 77 -22.57 2.53 16.69
N SER A 78 -23.74 2.81 17.25
CA SER A 78 -25.01 2.89 16.53
C SER A 78 -25.10 4.07 15.59
N ALA A 79 -24.39 5.16 15.89
CA ALA A 79 -24.30 6.34 15.03
C ALA A 79 -23.49 6.11 13.74
N LEU A 80 -22.82 4.95 13.59
CA LEU A 80 -21.96 4.66 12.44
C LEU A 80 -22.80 4.15 11.25
N ALA A 81 -23.01 5.01 10.25
CA ALA A 81 -23.77 4.65 9.04
C ALA A 81 -23.08 3.56 8.19
N GLN A 82 -21.74 3.54 8.14
CA GLN A 82 -20.96 2.51 7.46
C GLN A 82 -19.77 2.11 8.32
N VAL A 83 -19.83 0.90 8.88
CA VAL A 83 -18.77 0.36 9.75
C VAL A 83 -17.72 -0.33 8.89
N THR A 84 -16.51 0.21 8.88
CA THR A 84 -15.33 -0.35 8.21
C THR A 84 -14.80 -1.61 8.92
N GLY A 85 -13.96 -2.39 8.22
CA GLY A 85 -13.28 -3.54 8.82
C GLY A 85 -12.44 -3.16 10.04
N THR A 86 -11.70 -2.05 9.96
CA THR A 86 -10.91 -1.51 11.08
C THR A 86 -11.79 -1.15 12.28
N GLU A 87 -12.95 -0.51 12.05
CA GLU A 87 -13.91 -0.23 13.13
C GLU A 87 -14.44 -1.50 13.76
N ARG A 88 -14.79 -2.53 12.97
CA ARG A 88 -15.20 -3.85 13.50
C ARG A 88 -14.12 -4.45 14.40
N LYS A 89 -12.85 -4.40 13.99
CA LYS A 89 -11.70 -4.89 14.80
C LYS A 89 -11.61 -4.15 16.14
N HIS A 90 -11.83 -2.83 16.15
CA HIS A 90 -11.85 -2.07 17.40
C HIS A 90 -13.07 -2.39 18.28
N ILE A 91 -14.26 -2.56 17.70
CA ILE A 91 -15.46 -2.94 18.45
C ILE A 91 -15.26 -4.33 19.09
N ALA A 92 -14.67 -5.29 18.38
CA ALA A 92 -14.36 -6.62 18.90
C ALA A 92 -13.52 -6.59 20.18
N ARG A 93 -12.55 -5.66 20.27
CA ARG A 93 -11.65 -5.50 21.43
C ARG A 93 -12.35 -4.99 22.69
N ILE A 94 -13.43 -4.24 22.54
CA ILE A 94 -14.13 -3.59 23.66
C ILE A 94 -15.48 -4.20 23.99
N LEU A 95 -16.06 -4.98 23.09
CA LEU A 95 -17.43 -5.47 23.22
C LEU A 95 -17.65 -6.19 24.56
N LEU A 96 -16.74 -7.07 24.94
CA LEU A 96 -16.87 -7.91 26.13
C LEU A 96 -16.95 -7.09 27.44
N SER A 97 -16.14 -6.03 27.58
CA SER A 97 -16.15 -5.21 28.79
C SER A 97 -17.47 -4.47 28.98
N CYS A 98 -18.15 -4.12 27.88
CA CYS A 98 -19.47 -3.50 27.92
C CYS A 98 -20.59 -4.46 28.36
N LEU A 99 -20.41 -5.78 28.25
CA LEU A 99 -21.47 -6.75 28.59
C LEU A 99 -21.56 -7.03 30.10
N VAL A 100 -20.46 -6.84 30.82
CA VAL A 100 -20.32 -7.23 32.23
C VAL A 100 -21.37 -6.52 33.10
N GLY A 101 -22.12 -7.29 33.90
CA GLY A 101 -23.14 -6.77 34.80
C GLY A 101 -24.46 -6.36 34.13
N LYS A 102 -24.62 -6.57 32.81
CA LYS A 102 -25.89 -6.34 32.11
C LYS A 102 -26.43 -7.57 31.39
N VAL A 103 -25.55 -8.35 30.77
CA VAL A 103 -25.90 -9.60 30.06
C VAL A 103 -25.69 -10.80 30.99
N GLU A 104 -26.55 -11.82 30.89
CA GLU A 104 -26.37 -13.08 31.64
C GLU A 104 -25.01 -13.72 31.30
N SER A 105 -24.40 -14.40 32.27
CA SER A 105 -23.10 -15.07 32.09
C SER A 105 -23.05 -15.99 30.87
N LYS A 106 -24.16 -16.67 30.52
CA LYS A 106 -24.24 -17.52 29.32
C LYS A 106 -24.03 -16.73 28.03
N GLY A 107 -24.66 -15.56 27.91
CA GLY A 107 -24.48 -14.67 26.76
C GLY A 107 -23.07 -14.10 26.69
N ILE A 108 -22.49 -13.75 27.85
CA ILE A 108 -21.09 -13.28 27.92
C ILE A 108 -20.14 -14.38 27.45
N ILE A 109 -20.30 -15.63 27.91
CA ILE A 109 -19.48 -16.77 27.48
C ILE A 109 -19.63 -17.01 25.97
N ALA A 110 -20.85 -16.94 25.43
CA ALA A 110 -21.09 -17.08 24.00
C ALA A 110 -20.36 -15.99 23.19
N CYS A 111 -20.47 -14.71 23.60
CA CYS A 111 -19.71 -13.62 22.98
C CYS A 111 -18.20 -13.81 23.09
N TRP A 112 -17.72 -14.16 24.28
CA TRP A 112 -16.31 -14.40 24.56
C TRP A 112 -15.73 -15.48 23.65
N SER A 113 -16.44 -16.61 23.52
CA SER A 113 -15.98 -17.73 22.67
C SER A 113 -15.86 -17.36 21.20
N LEU A 114 -16.80 -16.58 20.65
CA LEU A 114 -16.68 -16.08 19.27
C LEU A 114 -15.52 -15.09 19.13
N LEU A 115 -15.34 -14.17 20.07
CA LEU A 115 -14.24 -13.20 20.01
C LEU A 115 -12.87 -13.90 20.10
N ASN A 116 -12.74 -14.90 20.96
CA ASN A 116 -11.54 -15.74 21.05
C ASN A 116 -11.33 -16.55 19.79
N PHE A 117 -12.38 -17.18 19.25
CA PHE A 117 -12.28 -17.90 17.98
C PHE A 117 -11.74 -17.01 16.87
N ILE A 118 -12.25 -15.77 16.75
CA ILE A 118 -11.77 -14.79 15.77
C ILE A 118 -10.29 -14.45 16.00
N HIS A 119 -9.89 -14.29 17.26
CA HIS A 119 -8.51 -13.99 17.61
C HIS A 119 -7.56 -15.15 17.30
N LEU A 120 -7.91 -16.37 17.73
CA LEU A 120 -7.14 -17.59 17.53
C LEU A 120 -7.00 -17.93 16.05
N ALA A 121 -8.06 -17.79 15.24
CA ALA A 121 -8.03 -18.06 13.81
C ALA A 121 -7.03 -17.17 13.03
N GLN A 122 -6.59 -16.06 13.62
CA GLN A 122 -5.62 -15.12 13.04
C GLN A 122 -4.19 -15.34 13.54
N TYR A 123 -3.91 -16.45 14.23
CA TYR A 123 -2.54 -16.73 14.64
C TYR A 123 -1.65 -16.94 13.40
N PRO A 124 -0.43 -16.40 13.42
CA PRO A 124 0.50 -16.50 12.28
C PRO A 124 1.08 -17.92 12.14
N SER A 125 0.82 -18.80 13.09
CA SER A 125 1.26 -20.19 13.10
C SER A 125 0.32 -21.01 13.97
N HIS A 126 0.06 -22.24 13.56
CA HIS A 126 -0.79 -23.18 14.28
C HIS A 126 -0.10 -24.52 14.46
N ASP A 127 -0.39 -25.15 15.59
CA ASP A 127 -0.08 -26.52 15.96
C ASP A 127 -1.37 -27.21 16.45
N GLU A 128 -1.31 -28.49 16.81
CA GLU A 128 -2.51 -29.20 17.27
C GLU A 128 -3.05 -28.67 18.62
N GLU A 129 -2.23 -28.02 19.44
CA GLU A 129 -2.67 -27.40 20.69
C GLU A 129 -3.52 -26.15 20.42
N THR A 130 -3.01 -25.23 19.60
CA THR A 130 -3.73 -24.00 19.21
C THR A 130 -4.96 -24.30 18.36
N LEU A 131 -4.94 -25.34 17.51
CA LEU A 131 -6.14 -25.85 16.85
C LEU A 131 -7.14 -26.45 17.85
N GLY A 132 -6.65 -27.10 18.90
CA GLY A 132 -7.44 -27.54 20.05
C GLY A 132 -8.14 -26.38 20.76
N TYR A 133 -7.46 -25.25 20.97
CA TYR A 133 -8.08 -24.02 21.50
C TYR A 133 -9.18 -23.50 20.58
N LEU A 134 -8.94 -23.46 19.27
CA LEU A 134 -9.95 -23.01 18.31
C LEU A 134 -11.20 -23.91 18.33
N LYS A 135 -10.99 -25.23 18.44
CA LYS A 135 -12.07 -26.22 18.59
C LYS A 135 -12.86 -26.02 19.88
N LEU A 136 -12.16 -25.83 21.00
CA LEU A 136 -12.76 -25.59 22.30
C LEU A 136 -13.67 -24.35 22.29
N GLU A 137 -13.22 -23.27 21.66
CA GLU A 137 -14.03 -22.05 21.55
C GLU A 137 -15.27 -22.26 20.68
N LEU A 138 -15.14 -23.01 19.59
CA LEU A 138 -16.27 -23.38 18.74
C LEU A 138 -17.30 -24.23 19.50
N ASP A 139 -16.85 -25.21 20.27
CA ASP A 139 -17.72 -26.07 21.09
C ASP A 139 -18.39 -25.28 22.21
N THR A 140 -17.65 -24.35 22.83
CA THR A 140 -18.18 -23.41 23.83
C THR A 140 -19.27 -22.53 23.21
N TRP A 141 -19.05 -21.98 22.02
CA TRP A 141 -20.07 -21.25 21.27
C TRP A 141 -21.32 -22.12 21.06
N HIS A 142 -21.17 -23.35 20.56
CA HIS A 142 -22.31 -24.25 20.33
C HIS A 142 -23.09 -24.59 21.60
N LYS A 143 -22.43 -24.69 22.75
CA LYS A 143 -23.04 -24.94 24.05
C LYS A 143 -23.88 -23.75 24.55
N TYR A 144 -23.38 -22.53 24.37
CA TYR A 144 -24.00 -21.32 24.94
C TYR A 144 -24.81 -20.48 23.95
N ARG A 145 -24.73 -20.74 22.64
CA ARG A 145 -25.44 -19.96 21.59
C ARG A 145 -26.95 -19.91 21.79
N LEU A 146 -27.56 -20.91 22.43
CA LEU A 146 -29.00 -20.94 22.71
C LEU A 146 -29.48 -19.72 23.51
N PHE A 147 -28.57 -19.05 24.24
CA PHE A 147 -28.86 -17.77 24.87
C PHE A 147 -29.43 -16.73 23.90
N PHE A 148 -28.96 -16.71 22.64
CA PHE A 148 -29.45 -15.76 21.63
C PHE A 148 -30.71 -16.24 20.90
N LEU A 149 -31.21 -17.46 21.17
CA LEU A 149 -32.52 -17.91 20.69
C LEU A 149 -33.63 -17.44 21.63
N GLN A 150 -33.79 -16.12 21.69
CA GLN A 150 -34.83 -15.45 22.45
C GLN A 150 -35.75 -14.70 21.49
N ASP A 151 -37.01 -14.53 21.91
CA ASP A 151 -37.97 -13.67 21.23
C ASP A 151 -37.35 -12.28 21.04
N SER A 152 -37.52 -11.72 19.83
CA SER A 152 -36.90 -10.47 19.32
C SER A 152 -35.41 -10.52 18.97
N VAL A 153 -34.62 -11.50 19.43
CA VAL A 153 -33.18 -11.59 19.13
C VAL A 153 -32.91 -12.42 17.88
N ARG A 154 -33.31 -13.69 17.88
CA ARG A 154 -33.07 -14.62 16.77
C ARG A 154 -33.89 -15.90 16.89
N GLU A 155 -34.37 -16.41 15.75
CA GLU A 155 -35.13 -17.68 15.69
C GLU A 155 -34.25 -18.92 15.44
N ASN A 156 -33.18 -18.80 14.64
CA ASN A 156 -32.29 -19.92 14.30
C ASN A 156 -30.88 -19.44 13.91
N PHE A 157 -29.92 -20.36 13.84
CA PHE A 157 -28.54 -20.07 13.40
C PHE A 157 -28.25 -20.51 11.96
N ASN A 158 -29.27 -20.59 11.10
CA ASN A 158 -29.11 -20.94 9.68
C ASN A 158 -28.54 -19.75 8.90
N ILE A 159 -27.33 -19.35 9.28
CA ILE A 159 -26.59 -18.23 8.70
C ILE A 159 -25.34 -18.84 8.07
N PRO A 160 -25.13 -18.74 6.75
CA PRO A 160 -23.97 -19.33 6.07
C PRO A 160 -22.63 -18.95 6.71
N LYS A 161 -22.51 -17.70 7.21
CA LYS A 161 -21.31 -17.20 7.89
C LYS A 161 -21.05 -17.84 9.26
N PHE A 162 -22.07 -18.34 9.96
CA PHE A 162 -21.88 -19.13 11.18
C PHE A 162 -21.59 -20.58 10.88
N HIS A 163 -22.17 -21.13 9.82
CA HIS A 163 -21.82 -22.48 9.35
C HIS A 163 -20.35 -22.56 8.94
N SER A 164 -19.80 -21.49 8.32
CA SER A 164 -18.41 -21.48 7.88
C SER A 164 -17.40 -21.62 9.02
N LEU A 165 -17.77 -21.30 10.27
CA LEU A 165 -16.92 -21.52 11.45
C LEU A 165 -16.46 -22.97 11.61
N LEU A 166 -17.28 -23.93 11.16
CA LEU A 166 -16.98 -25.36 11.23
C LEU A 166 -15.78 -25.75 10.36
N HIS A 167 -15.53 -24.97 9.29
CA HIS A 167 -14.53 -25.29 8.27
C HIS A 167 -13.16 -24.64 8.52
N TYR A 168 -13.04 -23.76 9.52
CA TYR A 168 -11.78 -23.03 9.77
C TYR A 168 -10.63 -23.95 10.17
N ILE A 169 -10.88 -24.92 11.06
CA ILE A 169 -9.83 -25.82 11.56
C ILE A 169 -9.28 -26.64 10.40
N ASP A 170 -10.16 -27.24 9.58
CA ASP A 170 -9.77 -28.06 8.45
C ASP A 170 -9.10 -27.22 7.36
N ALA A 171 -9.63 -26.02 7.07
CA ALA A 171 -8.99 -25.09 6.15
C ALA A 171 -7.59 -24.68 6.61
N ILE A 172 -7.37 -24.43 7.90
CA ILE A 172 -6.04 -24.10 8.42
C ILE A 172 -5.07 -25.27 8.22
N ARG A 173 -5.54 -26.52 8.43
CA ARG A 173 -4.71 -27.71 8.17
C ARG A 173 -4.37 -27.90 6.70
N TRP A 174 -5.29 -27.57 5.79
CA TRP A 174 -5.13 -27.81 4.36
C TRP A 174 -4.42 -26.68 3.62
N LEU A 175 -4.69 -25.43 4.00
CA LEU A 175 -4.29 -24.22 3.27
C LEU A 175 -3.26 -23.38 4.04
N GLY A 176 -2.93 -23.77 5.28
CA GLY A 176 -2.09 -23.01 6.18
C GLY A 176 -2.86 -21.91 6.91
N THR A 177 -2.13 -20.97 7.48
CA THR A 177 -2.68 -19.87 8.28
C THR A 177 -3.58 -18.95 7.45
N THR A 178 -4.55 -18.31 8.12
CA THR A 178 -5.63 -17.57 7.43
C THR A 178 -5.15 -16.34 6.66
N ASP A 179 -3.96 -15.82 6.95
CA ASP A 179 -3.31 -14.73 6.23
C ASP A 179 -2.94 -15.09 4.78
N ASN A 180 -2.72 -16.38 4.47
CA ASN A 180 -2.41 -16.85 3.12
C ASN A 180 -3.56 -16.65 2.11
N TYR A 181 -4.81 -16.59 2.59
CA TYR A 181 -6.00 -16.54 1.74
C TYR A 181 -7.03 -15.49 2.17
N ASN A 182 -6.69 -14.62 3.12
CA ASN A 182 -7.56 -13.53 3.57
C ASN A 182 -7.74 -12.48 2.45
N THR A 183 -8.97 -12.06 2.23
CA THR A 183 -9.33 -11.07 1.20
C THR A 183 -8.86 -9.66 1.50
N GLU A 184 -8.43 -9.35 2.74
CA GLU A 184 -7.87 -8.04 3.11
C GLU A 184 -6.71 -7.61 2.19
N LEU A 185 -5.88 -8.57 1.77
CA LEU A 185 -4.78 -8.30 0.84
C LEU A 185 -5.31 -7.84 -0.52
N PHE A 186 -6.30 -8.56 -1.06
CA PHE A 186 -6.91 -8.24 -2.35
C PHE A 186 -7.70 -6.92 -2.30
N GLU A 187 -8.38 -6.62 -1.19
CA GLU A 187 -9.04 -5.32 -1.01
C GLU A 187 -8.05 -4.15 -1.03
N ARG A 188 -6.84 -4.35 -0.49
CA ARG A 188 -5.78 -3.35 -0.56
C ARG A 188 -5.28 -3.17 -1.98
N LEU A 189 -5.05 -4.28 -2.70
CA LEU A 189 -4.65 -4.25 -4.11
C LEU A 189 -5.73 -3.62 -5.01
N HIS A 190 -7.02 -3.70 -4.66
CA HIS A 190 -8.07 -2.97 -5.36
C HIS A 190 -7.89 -1.45 -5.31
N ILE A 191 -7.19 -0.90 -4.32
CA ILE A 191 -6.86 0.53 -4.29
C ILE A 191 -5.95 0.85 -5.48
N ASP A 192 -4.81 0.16 -5.54
CA ASP A 192 -3.75 0.41 -6.51
C ASP A 192 -4.22 0.00 -7.92
N PHE A 193 -4.84 -1.17 -8.05
CA PHE A 193 -5.20 -1.73 -9.34
C PHE A 193 -6.52 -1.23 -9.93
N ALA A 194 -7.48 -0.82 -9.10
CA ALA A 194 -8.77 -0.35 -9.59
C ALA A 194 -9.04 1.12 -9.28
N LYS A 195 -8.91 1.56 -8.02
CA LYS A 195 -9.31 2.93 -7.63
C LYS A 195 -8.40 3.99 -8.21
N GLU A 196 -7.09 3.76 -8.25
CA GLU A 196 -6.15 4.72 -8.83
C GLU A 196 -6.27 4.82 -10.33
N GLY A 197 -6.33 3.68 -11.04
CA GLY A 197 -6.64 3.65 -12.46
C GLY A 197 -7.96 4.35 -12.80
N TRP A 198 -9.01 4.11 -12.00
CA TRP A 198 -10.30 4.79 -12.17
C TRP A 198 -10.16 6.30 -11.98
N ARG A 199 -9.47 6.76 -10.94
CA ARG A 199 -9.23 8.20 -10.67
C ARG A 199 -8.43 8.87 -11.79
N ALA A 200 -7.48 8.16 -12.40
CA ALA A 200 -6.68 8.64 -13.51
C ALA A 200 -7.43 8.64 -14.85
N SER A 201 -8.54 7.91 -14.96
CA SER A 201 -9.37 7.85 -16.16
C SER A 201 -10.28 9.07 -16.31
N ASN A 202 -10.79 9.28 -17.53
CA ASN A 202 -11.84 10.27 -17.79
C ASN A 202 -13.26 9.77 -17.43
N LYS A 203 -13.38 8.55 -16.86
CA LYS A 203 -14.62 7.86 -16.45
C LYS A 203 -15.59 7.51 -17.57
N ARG A 204 -15.21 7.68 -18.84
CA ARG A 204 -15.97 7.28 -20.03
C ARG A 204 -15.23 6.16 -20.74
N ASP A 205 -15.86 5.00 -20.90
CA ASP A 205 -15.18 3.79 -21.42
C ASP A 205 -13.83 3.56 -20.72
N HIS A 206 -13.92 3.39 -19.41
CA HIS A 206 -12.79 3.51 -18.49
C HIS A 206 -11.94 2.25 -18.41
N PHE A 207 -12.49 1.06 -18.72
CA PHE A 207 -11.76 -0.21 -18.60
C PHE A 207 -10.44 -0.21 -19.41
N PRO A 208 -10.42 0.14 -20.72
CA PRO A 208 -9.16 0.21 -21.47
C PRO A 208 -8.17 1.24 -20.91
N GLN A 209 -8.68 2.35 -20.36
CA GLN A 209 -7.85 3.40 -19.76
C GLN A 209 -7.20 2.92 -18.46
N MET A 210 -7.95 2.22 -17.61
CA MET A 210 -7.46 1.62 -16.38
C MET A 210 -6.38 0.59 -16.68
N VAL A 211 -6.62 -0.32 -17.64
CA VAL A 211 -5.62 -1.31 -18.07
C VAL A 211 -4.36 -0.63 -18.60
N LYS A 212 -4.49 0.38 -19.46
CA LYS A 212 -3.35 1.14 -19.99
C LYS A 212 -2.57 1.87 -18.89
N TRP A 213 -3.28 2.39 -17.88
CA TRP A 213 -2.66 3.03 -16.72
C TRP A 213 -1.86 2.01 -15.91
N LEU A 214 -2.41 0.82 -15.65
CA LEU A 214 -1.73 -0.28 -14.96
C LEU A 214 -0.45 -0.71 -15.67
N SER A 215 -0.55 -0.99 -16.98
CA SER A 215 0.62 -1.39 -17.77
C SER A 215 1.71 -0.32 -17.79
N ARG A 216 1.38 0.96 -17.59
CA ARG A 216 2.38 2.02 -17.44
C ARG A 216 3.04 1.99 -16.07
N GLN A 217 2.27 1.79 -15.00
CA GLN A 217 2.83 1.66 -13.65
C GLN A 217 3.78 0.45 -13.54
N GLU A 218 3.39 -0.69 -14.10
CA GLU A 218 4.24 -1.90 -14.12
C GLU A 218 5.57 -1.66 -14.86
N LYS A 219 5.53 -0.95 -15.99
CA LYS A 219 6.74 -0.60 -16.75
C LYS A 219 7.66 0.36 -15.99
N ILE A 220 7.09 1.35 -15.31
CA ILE A 220 7.87 2.28 -14.48
C ILE A 220 8.52 1.51 -13.33
N ALA A 221 7.76 0.70 -12.60
CA ALA A 221 8.28 -0.11 -11.50
C ALA A 221 9.39 -1.07 -11.95
N SER A 222 9.23 -1.71 -13.12
CA SER A 222 10.25 -2.59 -13.69
C SER A 222 11.53 -1.82 -14.06
N TYR A 223 11.39 -0.61 -14.58
CA TYR A 223 12.53 0.24 -14.92
C TYR A 223 13.24 0.77 -13.66
N ASP A 224 12.49 1.17 -12.63
CA ASP A 224 13.05 1.61 -11.36
C ASP A 224 13.83 0.47 -10.67
N PHE A 225 13.30 -0.76 -10.71
CA PHE A 225 14.01 -1.96 -10.24
C PHE A 225 15.31 -2.21 -11.02
N TYR A 226 15.26 -2.12 -12.35
CA TYR A 226 16.45 -2.27 -13.19
C TYR A 226 17.52 -1.21 -12.84
N ARG A 227 17.09 0.04 -12.59
CA ARG A 227 17.99 1.12 -12.17
C ARG A 227 18.64 0.85 -10.82
N SER A 228 17.88 0.45 -9.81
CA SER A 228 18.44 0.16 -8.49
C SER A 228 19.45 -0.99 -8.54
N TRP A 229 19.15 -2.03 -9.33
CA TRP A 229 20.06 -3.16 -9.54
C TRP A 229 21.38 -2.75 -10.20
N LEU A 230 21.34 -1.84 -11.19
CA LEU A 230 22.55 -1.29 -11.81
C LEU A 230 23.38 -0.46 -10.82
N GLU A 231 22.72 0.38 -10.01
CA GLU A 231 23.39 1.23 -9.02
C GLU A 231 24.09 0.38 -7.94
N GLU A 232 23.48 -0.73 -7.49
CA GLU A 232 24.10 -1.70 -6.58
C GLU A 232 25.28 -2.42 -7.22
N SER A 233 25.15 -2.87 -8.48
CA SER A 233 26.22 -3.59 -9.19
C SER A 233 27.45 -2.71 -9.40
N GLN A 234 27.27 -1.44 -9.75
CA GLN A 234 28.37 -0.47 -9.90
C GLN A 234 29.06 -0.15 -8.57
N SER A 235 28.35 -0.19 -7.44
CA SER A 235 28.95 0.01 -6.12
C SER A 235 29.82 -1.17 -5.67
N HIS A 236 29.55 -2.38 -6.15
CA HIS A 236 30.33 -3.58 -5.86
C HIS A 236 31.59 -3.72 -6.74
N GLU A 237 31.56 -3.24 -7.99
CA GLU A 237 32.75 -3.25 -8.86
C GLU A 237 33.82 -2.26 -8.38
N VAL A 238 33.43 -1.08 -7.90
CA VAL A 238 34.37 -0.07 -7.36
C VAL A 238 35.02 -0.52 -6.04
N GLY A 239 34.35 -1.37 -5.25
CA GLY A 239 34.90 -1.92 -4.00
C GLY A 239 35.94 -3.03 -4.18
N ASN A 240 35.99 -3.67 -5.35
CA ASN A 240 36.96 -4.74 -5.65
C ASN A 240 38.25 -4.21 -6.32
N GLU A 241 38.22 -3.01 -6.89
CA GLU A 241 39.41 -2.40 -7.52
C GLU A 241 40.36 -1.77 -6.48
N GLU A 242 39.88 -1.38 -5.28
CA GLU A 242 40.72 -0.79 -4.23
C GLU A 242 41.58 -1.82 -3.46
N GLU A 243 41.30 -3.13 -3.54
CA GLU A 243 42.12 -4.18 -2.89
C GLU A 243 43.27 -4.72 -3.76
N ALA A 244 43.34 -4.36 -5.05
CA ALA A 244 44.30 -4.94 -6.00
C ALA A 244 45.59 -4.13 -6.24
N GLU A 245 45.77 -2.95 -5.63
CA GLU A 245 46.91 -2.05 -5.91
C GLU A 245 48.09 -2.11 -4.91
N ASN A 246 48.22 -3.15 -4.08
CA ASN A 246 49.40 -3.33 -3.22
C ASN A 246 50.34 -4.44 -3.72
N GLU A 247 50.95 -4.26 -4.90
CA GLU A 247 52.26 -4.86 -5.20
C GLU A 247 53.18 -3.86 -5.93
N PRO A 248 54.43 -3.66 -5.48
CA PRO A 248 55.35 -2.72 -6.12
C PRO A 248 56.10 -3.41 -7.27
N LYS A 249 56.19 -2.76 -8.43
CA LYS A 249 57.20 -3.08 -9.46
C LYS A 249 58.04 -1.87 -9.81
N GLU A 250 59.35 -2.08 -9.69
CA GLU A 250 60.43 -1.16 -10.05
C GLU A 250 60.52 -0.94 -11.57
N GLY A 251 60.70 0.33 -11.96
CA GLY A 251 61.91 0.77 -12.69
C GLY A 251 62.04 0.57 -14.20
N GLY A 252 61.90 1.70 -14.93
CA GLY A 252 62.60 2.02 -16.19
C GLY A 252 61.90 1.55 -17.47
N GLY A 253 61.63 2.36 -18.49
CA GLY A 253 62.10 3.70 -18.85
C GLY A 253 62.08 3.80 -20.38
N ASP A 254 61.64 4.96 -20.86
CA ASP A 254 61.91 5.58 -22.16
C ASP A 254 60.90 5.49 -23.32
N GLU A 255 60.90 6.60 -24.06
CA GLU A 255 59.84 7.35 -24.72
C GLU A 255 59.39 6.84 -26.11
N THR A 256 58.17 7.21 -26.54
CA THR A 256 57.90 8.18 -27.64
C THR A 256 56.46 8.11 -28.16
N PHE A 257 55.90 9.29 -28.46
CA PHE A 257 54.61 9.53 -29.10
C PHE A 257 54.76 9.61 -30.63
N GLU A 258 53.79 9.10 -31.42
CA GLU A 258 53.04 9.95 -32.36
C GLU A 258 51.81 9.27 -32.99
N VAL A 259 50.86 10.13 -33.37
CA VAL A 259 49.49 9.86 -33.84
C VAL A 259 49.45 9.68 -35.35
N VAL A 260 48.80 8.62 -35.85
CA VAL A 260 48.29 8.58 -37.24
C VAL A 260 46.84 8.10 -37.29
N ARG A 261 45.97 9.02 -37.73
CA ARG A 261 44.59 8.79 -38.16
C ARG A 261 44.56 7.92 -39.41
N LYS A 262 43.66 6.93 -39.47
CA LYS A 262 43.19 6.35 -40.74
C LYS A 262 41.68 6.54 -40.87
N LYS A 263 41.28 7.33 -41.87
CA LYS A 263 39.90 7.54 -42.32
C LYS A 263 39.55 6.54 -43.44
N GLY A 264 38.26 6.22 -43.52
CA GLY A 264 37.55 5.66 -44.69
C GLY A 264 36.90 4.33 -44.36
N SER A 265 35.60 4.06 -44.56
CA SER A 265 34.50 4.79 -45.16
C SER A 265 33.19 4.03 -44.89
N GLN A 266 32.11 4.76 -44.59
CA GLN A 266 30.67 4.43 -44.76
C GLN A 266 30.09 3.11 -44.17
N SER A 267 29.32 3.22 -43.09
CA SER A 267 27.84 3.11 -43.10
C SER A 267 27.26 3.13 -41.68
N SER A 268 26.18 3.92 -41.52
CA SER A 268 25.08 3.83 -40.53
C SER A 268 25.38 3.36 -39.09
N GLY A 269 25.34 4.28 -38.11
CA GLY A 269 25.24 3.94 -36.69
C GLY A 269 24.98 5.17 -35.84
N GLY A 270 23.89 5.16 -35.06
CA GLY A 270 23.39 6.31 -34.31
C GLY A 270 24.17 6.60 -33.03
N ASP A 271 24.45 7.88 -32.82
CA ASP A 271 25.03 8.43 -31.59
C ASP A 271 23.95 8.49 -30.49
N ASN A 272 23.99 7.57 -29.53
CA ASN A 272 23.25 7.67 -28.28
C ASN A 272 24.03 8.54 -27.27
N ALA A 273 24.11 9.83 -27.57
CA ALA A 273 24.29 10.85 -26.54
C ALA A 273 22.88 11.23 -26.06
N SER A 274 22.58 11.03 -24.77
CA SER A 274 21.30 11.38 -24.14
C SER A 274 20.89 12.82 -24.51
N GLN A 275 19.96 12.95 -25.46
CA GLN A 275 19.40 14.23 -25.87
C GLN A 275 18.69 14.87 -24.68
N ALA A 276 19.22 16.00 -24.20
CA ALA A 276 18.55 16.79 -23.18
C ALA A 276 17.15 17.18 -23.68
N ILE A 277 16.11 16.77 -22.95
CA ILE A 277 14.72 17.10 -23.26
C ILE A 277 14.57 18.62 -23.23
N LYS A 278 14.50 19.26 -24.41
CA LYS A 278 14.16 20.68 -24.51
C LYS A 278 12.70 20.86 -24.12
N GLY A 279 12.41 21.80 -23.23
CA GLY A 279 11.04 22.10 -22.81
C GLY A 279 10.92 23.48 -22.17
N ARG A 280 9.70 24.02 -22.14
CA ARG A 280 9.39 25.31 -21.51
C ARG A 280 8.94 25.10 -20.07
N MET A 281 9.70 25.66 -19.14
CA MET A 281 9.32 25.70 -17.72
C MET A 281 8.51 26.97 -17.43
N MET A 282 7.41 26.83 -16.68
CA MET A 282 6.57 27.91 -16.21
C MET A 282 6.49 27.87 -14.69
N LEU A 283 6.95 28.96 -14.06
CA LEU A 283 6.90 29.20 -12.62
C LEU A 283 5.91 30.32 -12.30
N SER A 284 5.32 30.30 -11.10
CA SER A 284 4.52 31.43 -10.63
C SER A 284 5.39 32.66 -10.42
N LYS A 285 4.84 33.85 -10.70
CA LYS A 285 5.55 35.14 -10.55
C LYS A 285 6.09 35.37 -9.14
N HIS A 286 5.41 34.80 -8.14
CA HIS A 286 5.83 34.86 -6.74
C HIS A 286 6.18 33.45 -6.25
N PRO A 287 7.33 33.28 -5.55
CA PRO A 287 7.67 32.02 -4.90
C PRO A 287 6.69 31.72 -3.78
N ALA A 288 6.51 30.44 -3.49
CA ALA A 288 5.65 30.02 -2.39
C ALA A 288 6.32 30.30 -1.03
N GLU A 289 7.65 30.23 -0.98
CA GLU A 289 8.44 30.63 0.18
C GLU A 289 9.67 31.44 -0.29
N PRO A 290 9.61 32.79 -0.22
CA PRO A 290 10.73 33.64 -0.61
C PRO A 290 11.88 33.57 0.42
N LYS A 291 13.13 33.67 -0.06
CA LYS A 291 14.36 33.79 0.72
C LYS A 291 14.52 32.74 1.82
N LYS A 292 14.08 31.51 1.59
CA LYS A 292 14.23 30.40 2.56
C LYS A 292 15.70 30.03 2.71
N SER A 293 16.17 29.86 3.95
CA SER A 293 17.57 29.50 4.19
C SER A 293 17.87 28.08 3.73
N LEU A 294 19.08 27.84 3.22
CA LEU A 294 19.50 26.51 2.73
C LEU A 294 19.33 25.43 3.79
N VAL A 295 19.70 25.73 5.05
CA VAL A 295 19.52 24.84 6.21
C VAL A 295 18.05 24.47 6.43
N ARG A 296 17.15 25.44 6.29
CA ARG A 296 15.72 25.19 6.48
C ARG A 296 15.12 24.41 5.31
N ILE A 297 15.67 24.53 4.11
CA ILE A 297 15.27 23.70 2.95
C ILE A 297 15.60 22.23 3.21
N LEU A 298 16.82 21.93 3.68
CA LEU A 298 17.26 20.57 4.03
C LEU A 298 16.29 19.89 5.01
N ILE A 299 15.87 20.61 6.06
CA ILE A 299 15.02 20.10 7.14
C ILE A 299 13.54 20.01 6.69
N SER A 300 12.99 21.10 6.16
CA SER A 300 11.54 21.18 5.88
C SER A 300 11.08 20.39 4.66
N HIS A 301 11.98 20.06 3.74
CA HIS A 301 11.68 19.26 2.55
C HIS A 301 12.32 17.87 2.58
N ALA A 302 12.82 17.43 3.73
CA ALA A 302 13.47 16.11 3.92
C ALA A 302 14.52 15.80 2.83
N ALA A 303 15.35 16.79 2.50
CA ALA A 303 16.28 16.74 1.36
C ALA A 303 17.74 16.84 1.84
N PRO A 304 18.27 15.85 2.58
CA PRO A 304 19.59 15.94 3.24
C PRO A 304 20.76 16.10 2.27
N GLY A 305 20.63 15.56 1.05
CA GLY A 305 21.64 15.70 -0.01
C GLY A 305 21.57 17.01 -0.79
N PHE A 306 20.59 17.88 -0.53
CA PHE A 306 20.31 19.06 -1.38
C PHE A 306 21.54 19.95 -1.58
N LEU A 307 22.30 20.23 -0.52
CA LEU A 307 23.44 21.13 -0.58
C LEU A 307 24.58 20.56 -1.44
N ALA A 308 24.85 19.26 -1.33
CA ALA A 308 25.88 18.58 -2.13
C ALA A 308 25.52 18.60 -3.62
N HIS A 309 24.27 18.26 -3.95
CA HIS A 309 23.78 18.26 -5.32
C HIS A 309 23.73 19.67 -5.92
N LEU A 310 23.35 20.68 -5.13
CA LEU A 310 23.35 22.08 -5.58
C LEU A 310 24.76 22.55 -5.96
N LYS A 311 25.79 22.22 -5.17
CA LYS A 311 27.18 22.57 -5.48
C LYS A 311 27.66 21.91 -6.77
N LEU A 312 27.35 20.62 -6.95
CA LEU A 312 27.70 19.89 -8.16
C LEU A 312 26.97 20.42 -9.40
N PHE A 313 25.69 20.78 -9.25
CA PHE A 313 24.90 21.39 -10.32
C PHE A 313 25.44 22.77 -10.71
N LEU A 314 25.79 23.61 -9.76
CA LEU A 314 26.40 24.91 -10.08
C LEU A 314 27.76 24.75 -10.75
N ASN A 315 28.55 23.74 -10.35
CA ASN A 315 29.81 23.42 -11.02
C ASN A 315 29.59 22.96 -12.47
N SER A 316 28.53 22.19 -12.76
CA SER A 316 28.23 21.75 -14.14
C SER A 316 27.76 22.89 -15.06
N LEU A 317 27.30 24.00 -14.51
CA LEU A 317 26.95 25.21 -15.28
C LEU A 317 28.17 26.06 -15.66
N LEU A 318 29.34 25.80 -15.07
CA LEU A 318 30.56 26.52 -15.42
C LEU A 318 31.11 26.01 -16.77
N PRO A 319 31.74 26.90 -17.58
CA PRO A 319 32.48 26.47 -18.76
C PRO A 319 33.53 25.41 -18.40
N HIS A 320 33.78 24.43 -19.27
CA HIS A 320 34.70 23.31 -18.99
C HIS A 320 36.09 23.73 -18.48
N ALA A 321 36.60 24.89 -18.90
CA ALA A 321 37.89 25.43 -18.44
C ALA A 321 37.89 25.91 -16.97
N GLN A 322 36.73 26.09 -16.35
CA GLN A 322 36.54 26.59 -14.98
C GLN A 322 35.88 25.55 -14.06
N GLN A 323 35.56 24.37 -14.58
CA GLN A 323 34.99 23.29 -13.77
C GLN A 323 36.08 22.72 -12.85
N VAL A 324 35.77 22.67 -11.56
CA VAL A 324 36.64 22.05 -10.56
C VAL A 324 36.28 20.57 -10.37
N SER A 325 37.20 19.80 -9.79
CA SER A 325 36.94 18.39 -9.50
C SER A 325 35.75 18.23 -8.55
N LYS A 326 35.07 17.07 -8.60
CA LYS A 326 33.89 16.78 -7.77
C LYS A 326 34.15 17.01 -6.27
N HIS A 327 35.34 16.63 -5.80
CA HIS A 327 35.77 16.83 -4.42
C HIS A 327 35.92 18.31 -4.05
N GLN A 328 36.56 19.10 -4.92
CA GLN A 328 36.70 20.55 -4.71
C GLN A 328 35.35 21.28 -4.75
N ALA A 329 34.45 20.89 -5.65
CA ALA A 329 33.10 21.44 -5.73
C ALA A 329 32.31 21.20 -4.44
N LEU A 330 32.43 20.02 -3.82
CA LEU A 330 31.72 19.69 -2.58
C LEU A 330 32.25 20.46 -1.36
N GLN A 331 33.55 20.74 -1.33
CA GLN A 331 34.19 21.51 -0.26
C GLN A 331 34.01 23.04 -0.40
N GLY A 332 33.68 23.52 -1.61
CA GLY A 332 33.45 24.95 -1.88
C GLY A 332 32.29 25.56 -1.08
N THR A 333 32.40 26.85 -0.73
CA THR A 333 31.33 27.62 -0.09
C THR A 333 30.43 28.27 -1.15
N LEU A 334 29.13 28.31 -0.88
CA LEU A 334 28.18 28.99 -1.77
C LEU A 334 28.16 30.50 -1.47
N PRO A 335 28.09 31.37 -2.49
CA PRO A 335 28.06 32.82 -2.29
C PRO A 335 26.72 33.35 -1.77
N PHE A 336 25.74 32.47 -1.52
CA PHE A 336 24.42 32.79 -1.01
C PHE A 336 23.96 31.75 0.01
N THR A 337 23.11 32.18 0.94
CA THR A 337 22.58 31.36 2.04
C THR A 337 21.08 31.13 1.95
N ASN A 338 20.41 31.76 0.99
CA ASN A 338 18.95 31.78 0.86
C ASN A 338 18.54 31.58 -0.60
N LEU A 339 17.44 30.86 -0.80
CA LEU A 339 16.84 30.62 -2.11
C LEU A 339 15.32 30.80 -2.03
N ASP A 340 14.73 31.22 -3.14
CA ASP A 340 13.29 31.23 -3.32
C ASP A 340 12.82 29.81 -3.66
N VAL A 341 11.75 29.34 -2.99
CA VAL A 341 11.22 27.98 -3.17
C VAL A 341 9.82 28.04 -3.78
N TRP A 342 9.64 27.30 -4.88
CA TRP A 342 8.35 27.09 -5.52
C TRP A 342 7.86 25.68 -5.25
N HIS A 343 6.68 25.56 -4.63
CA HIS A 343 6.02 24.27 -4.44
C HIS A 343 5.40 23.73 -5.73
N GLN A 344 5.25 24.54 -6.78
CA GLN A 344 4.61 24.08 -8.01
C GLN A 344 5.38 24.61 -9.21
N TYR A 345 5.64 23.74 -10.17
CA TYR A 345 6.09 24.14 -11.49
C TYR A 345 5.30 23.39 -12.55
N LYS A 346 5.12 24.04 -13.71
CA LYS A 346 4.54 23.44 -14.91
C LYS A 346 5.65 23.29 -15.94
N PHE A 347 5.79 22.11 -16.51
CA PHE A 347 6.74 21.82 -17.57
C PHE A 347 5.98 21.39 -18.82
N ALA A 348 6.27 22.07 -19.93
CA ALA A 348 5.78 21.70 -21.24
C ALA A 348 6.98 21.20 -22.07
N PRO A 349 7.17 19.88 -22.23
CA PRO A 349 8.23 19.36 -23.10
C PRO A 349 8.00 19.85 -24.55
N ALA A 350 9.09 20.08 -25.28
CA ALA A 350 8.99 20.25 -26.72
C ALA A 350 8.57 18.91 -27.34
N ASN A 351 7.64 18.95 -28.29
CA ASN A 351 7.17 17.76 -28.98
C ASN A 351 8.37 17.00 -29.56
N LEU A 352 8.50 15.73 -29.19
CA LEU A 352 9.50 14.81 -29.72
C LEU A 352 9.17 14.33 -31.15
N PHE A 353 7.99 14.71 -31.67
CA PHE A 353 7.49 14.28 -32.97
C PHE A 353 7.29 15.51 -33.88
N ASN A 354 7.94 15.52 -35.04
CA ASN A 354 7.83 16.52 -36.10
C ASN A 354 6.49 16.39 -36.90
N ASP A 355 5.37 16.15 -36.22
CA ASP A 355 4.06 16.19 -36.87
C ASP A 355 3.32 17.45 -36.42
N ASP A 356 3.42 18.47 -37.26
CA ASP A 356 2.85 19.81 -37.07
C ASP A 356 1.31 19.86 -37.22
N SER A 357 0.60 18.73 -37.17
CA SER A 357 -0.84 18.73 -37.50
C SER A 357 -1.82 18.31 -36.40
N ASP A 358 -1.41 17.96 -35.16
CA ASP A 358 -2.38 17.82 -34.05
C ASP A 358 -1.72 17.74 -32.65
N GLY A 359 -0.77 18.63 -32.37
CA GLY A 359 0.04 18.58 -31.16
C GLY A 359 -0.74 18.81 -29.86
N ILE A 360 -1.16 17.74 -29.18
CA ILE A 360 -1.57 17.76 -27.77
C ILE A 360 -0.41 18.34 -26.96
N ARG A 361 -0.54 19.59 -26.51
CA ARG A 361 0.43 20.23 -25.61
C ARG A 361 0.26 19.64 -24.21
N GLU A 362 0.99 18.57 -23.90
CA GLU A 362 1.02 18.03 -22.54
C GLU A 362 1.73 19.00 -21.59
N ILE A 363 1.03 19.45 -20.56
CA ILE A 363 1.61 20.25 -19.47
C ILE A 363 1.68 19.34 -18.25
N VAL A 364 2.89 18.99 -17.85
CA VAL A 364 3.15 18.25 -16.62
C VAL A 364 3.20 19.23 -15.46
N LYS A 365 2.38 19.01 -14.43
CA LYS A 365 2.37 19.82 -13.20
C LYS A 365 2.97 19.00 -12.06
N ALA A 366 4.07 19.47 -11.48
CA ALA A 366 4.59 18.91 -10.23
C ALA A 366 4.01 19.66 -9.04
N VAL A 367 3.59 18.92 -8.01
CA VAL A 367 3.08 19.44 -6.73
C VAL A 367 3.65 18.56 -5.62
N PRO A 368 4.07 19.12 -4.46
CA PRO A 368 4.56 18.32 -3.34
C PRO A 368 3.46 17.39 -2.83
N ILE A 369 3.87 16.18 -2.48
CA ILE A 369 3.08 15.26 -1.68
C ILE A 369 2.90 15.92 -0.31
N CYS A 370 1.67 16.24 0.06
CA CYS A 370 1.36 17.02 1.26
C CYS A 370 1.96 16.34 2.51
N PRO A 371 2.91 16.97 3.25
CA PRO A 371 3.34 16.45 4.53
C PRO A 371 2.34 16.90 5.60
N LYS A 372 1.94 15.95 6.45
CA LYS A 372 1.07 16.17 7.62
C LYS A 372 1.48 17.44 8.37
N SER A 373 0.51 18.30 8.67
CA SER A 373 0.62 19.42 9.60
C SER A 373 1.29 18.96 10.90
N HIS A 374 2.57 19.27 11.07
CA HIS A 374 3.20 19.24 12.39
C HIS A 374 2.67 20.46 13.13
N GLY A 375 1.63 20.23 13.94
CA GLY A 375 1.20 21.19 14.94
C GLY A 375 2.35 21.43 15.89
N SER A 376 3.00 22.58 15.76
CA SER A 376 3.83 23.16 16.80
C SER A 376 2.91 23.67 17.90
N THR A 377 2.77 22.87 18.97
CA THR A 377 2.35 23.36 20.28
C THR A 377 3.47 24.20 20.87
N LEU A 378 3.18 25.49 21.08
CA LEU A 378 3.57 26.22 22.27
C LEU A 378 2.29 26.58 23.01
#